data_AF-A0A2A6DY28-F1
#
_entry.id   AF-A0A2A6DY28-F1
#
_cell.length_a   1.000
_cell.length_b   1.000
_cell.length_c   1.000
_cell.angle_alpha   90.00
_cell.angle_beta   90.00
_cell.angle_gamma   90.00
#
_symmetry.space_group_name_H-M   'P 1'
#
loop_
_entity.id
_entity.type
_entity.pdbx_description
1 polymer ?
#
loop_
_entity_poly.entity_id
_entity_poly.type
_entity_poly.pdbx_seq_one_letter_code
_entity_poly.pdbx_strand_id
1 'polypeptide(L)'
;MAKRIRFKPGDVYQIELVPGYVGYGRVIVAKKGYKALHELYKLDPSKSYTLEQLRGMETLTFLWGSSAMISTGDWPIVGHIPVPPEYSKIRFYKTEDDSRIAYIYNIDEEWTVISKSEFERLKQNEKFYEYGNNGYEAIRIYYIHLLKQCGLMPENIQARDETPEFIPVDIFDFDLAADVRDDFEARLKRGKTVEEATK
;
A
#
# COMPACT_ATOMS: atom_id res chain seq x y z
N MET A 1 -3.93 25.43 -7.34
CA MET A 1 -3.60 23.98 -7.45
C MET A 1 -2.16 23.78 -7.00
N ALA A 2 -1.92 22.97 -5.97
CA ALA A 2 -0.56 22.63 -5.57
C ALA A 2 0.16 21.87 -6.70
N LYS A 3 1.45 22.15 -6.91
CA LYS A 3 2.28 21.51 -7.93
C LYS A 3 2.52 20.06 -7.53
N ARG A 4 2.01 19.12 -8.33
CA ARG A 4 2.19 17.68 -8.11
C ARG A 4 3.63 17.26 -8.43
N ILE A 5 4.24 16.50 -7.53
CA ILE A 5 5.55 15.87 -7.72
C ILE A 5 5.41 14.69 -8.67
N ARG A 6 6.33 14.59 -9.63
CA ARG A 6 6.45 13.40 -10.48
C ARG A 6 7.40 12.41 -9.80
N PHE A 7 6.99 11.16 -9.75
CA PHE A 7 7.80 10.04 -9.26
C PHE A 7 7.85 8.94 -10.33
N LYS A 8 8.80 8.03 -10.19
CA LYS A 8 9.04 6.91 -11.12
C LYS A 8 9.41 5.63 -10.37
N PRO A 9 9.30 4.45 -11.00
CA PRO A 9 9.86 3.22 -10.48
C PRO A 9 11.31 3.39 -10.05
N GLY A 10 11.65 2.91 -8.86
CA GLY A 10 12.95 3.02 -8.21
C GLY A 10 13.07 4.22 -7.25
N ASP A 11 12.15 5.18 -7.29
CA ASP A 11 12.17 6.28 -6.32
C ASP A 11 11.89 5.76 -4.91
N VAL A 12 12.76 6.16 -3.98
CA VAL A 12 12.68 5.84 -2.56
C VAL A 12 12.06 7.02 -1.86
N TYR A 13 11.06 6.77 -1.03
CA TYR A 13 10.31 7.77 -0.30
C TYR A 13 10.28 7.46 1.18
N GLN A 14 10.11 8.53 1.96
CA GLN A 14 10.01 8.47 3.42
C GLN A 14 8.54 8.54 3.84
N ILE A 15 8.17 7.77 4.86
CA ILE A 15 6.83 7.73 5.45
C ILE A 15 6.97 8.09 6.92
N GLU A 16 6.37 9.18 7.38
CA GLU A 16 6.15 9.37 8.82
C GLU A 16 5.08 8.36 9.27
N LEU A 17 5.46 7.44 10.15
CA LEU A 17 4.57 6.41 10.66
C LEU A 17 3.75 6.97 11.83
N VAL A 18 4.46 7.54 12.79
CA VAL A 18 3.96 8.36 13.89
C VAL A 18 5.05 9.40 14.20
N PRO A 19 4.77 10.45 15.00
CA PRO A 19 5.78 11.43 15.36
C PRO A 19 7.06 10.79 15.91
N GLY A 20 8.20 11.07 15.26
CA GLY A 20 9.51 10.53 15.63
C GLY A 20 9.84 9.13 15.09
N TYR A 21 8.91 8.48 14.37
CA TYR A 21 9.12 7.17 13.77
C TYR A 21 8.92 7.24 12.26
N VAL A 22 9.94 6.81 11.53
CA VAL A 22 10.06 6.98 10.09
C VAL A 22 10.26 5.63 9.42
N GLY A 23 9.35 5.30 8.51
CA GLY A 23 9.47 4.19 7.59
C GLY A 23 10.02 4.65 6.24
N TYR A 24 10.45 3.68 5.44
CA TYR A 24 10.93 3.93 4.07
C TYR A 24 10.32 2.92 3.12
N GLY A 25 9.96 3.41 1.93
CA GLY A 25 9.48 2.56 0.85
C GLY A 25 10.12 2.90 -0.47
N ARG A 26 9.92 2.03 -1.45
CA ARG A 26 10.35 2.21 -2.83
C ARG A 26 9.21 1.92 -3.78
N VAL A 27 9.08 2.78 -4.80
CA VAL A 27 8.10 2.57 -5.86
C VAL A 27 8.63 1.48 -6.79
N ILE A 28 7.90 0.38 -6.91
CA ILE A 28 8.24 -0.72 -7.83
C ILE A 28 7.57 -0.53 -9.17
N VAL A 29 6.28 -0.19 -9.15
CA VAL A 29 5.49 0.14 -10.33
C VAL A 29 4.73 1.42 -10.06
N ALA A 30 4.65 2.30 -11.06
CA ALA A 30 3.83 3.50 -11.04
C ALA A 30 2.78 3.41 -12.16
N LYS A 31 1.50 3.41 -11.79
CA LYS A 31 0.37 3.40 -12.72
C LYS A 31 -0.29 4.78 -12.78
N LYS A 32 -1.13 4.98 -13.80
CA LYS A 32 -1.98 6.18 -13.88
C LYS A 32 -2.96 6.20 -12.70
N GLY A 33 -3.41 7.39 -12.29
CA GLY A 33 -4.44 7.54 -11.27
C GLY A 33 -3.98 7.31 -9.82
N TYR A 34 -2.71 7.63 -9.51
CA TYR A 34 -2.14 7.49 -8.15
C TYR A 34 -2.10 6.07 -7.62
N LYS A 35 -2.01 5.05 -8.48
CA LYS A 35 -1.79 3.67 -8.04
C LYS A 35 -0.33 3.30 -8.21
N ALA A 36 0.28 2.70 -7.20
CA ALA A 36 1.64 2.21 -7.26
C ALA A 36 1.77 0.89 -6.51
N LEU A 37 2.77 0.11 -6.91
CA LEU A 37 3.25 -1.01 -6.12
C LEU A 37 4.36 -0.50 -5.20
N HIS A 38 4.14 -0.61 -3.91
CA HIS A 38 5.03 -0.16 -2.85
C HIS A 38 5.83 -1.33 -2.32
N GLU A 39 7.15 -1.22 -2.31
CA GLU A 39 8.02 -2.03 -1.47
C GLU A 39 8.25 -1.28 -0.16
N LEU A 40 8.05 -1.93 0.98
CA LEU A 40 8.30 -1.35 2.31
C LEU A 40 9.48 -2.07 2.96
N TYR A 41 10.42 -1.33 3.53
CA TYR A 41 11.64 -1.91 4.10
C TYR A 41 11.46 -2.36 5.55
N LYS A 42 12.15 -3.44 5.92
CA LYS A 42 12.23 -3.93 7.30
C LYS A 42 13.40 -3.25 7.99
N LEU A 43 13.11 -2.29 8.85
CA LEU A 43 14.09 -1.45 9.52
C LEU A 43 13.59 -1.02 10.90
N ASP A 44 14.50 -0.52 11.73
CA ASP A 44 14.15 0.16 12.98
C ASP A 44 13.70 1.61 12.66
N PRO A 45 12.40 1.94 12.82
CA PRO A 45 11.85 3.22 12.42
C PRO A 45 12.25 4.38 13.34
N SER A 46 12.91 4.13 14.48
CA SER A 46 13.45 5.19 15.34
C SER A 46 14.75 5.81 14.80
N LYS A 47 15.29 5.25 13.71
CA LYS A 47 16.55 5.66 13.10
C LYS A 47 16.33 6.23 11.70
N SER A 48 17.27 7.07 11.27
CA SER A 48 17.36 7.53 9.88
C SER A 48 18.40 6.72 9.12
N TYR A 49 18.15 6.50 7.84
CA TYR A 49 19.01 5.68 6.98
C TYR A 49 19.43 6.47 5.74
N THR A 50 20.67 6.24 5.30
CA THR A 50 21.15 6.73 4.00
C THR A 50 20.63 5.85 2.86
N LEU A 51 20.63 6.37 1.63
CA LEU A 51 20.25 5.57 0.45
C LEU A 51 21.10 4.31 0.26
N GLU A 52 22.38 4.36 0.65
CA GLU A 52 23.28 3.22 0.56
C GLU A 52 22.87 2.11 1.54
N GLN A 53 22.49 2.48 2.77
CA GLN A 53 21.96 1.54 3.76
C GLN A 53 20.63 0.95 3.29
N LEU A 54 19.73 1.78 2.75
CA LEU A 54 18.43 1.33 2.23
C LEU A 54 18.55 0.36 1.05
N ARG A 55 19.62 0.44 0.25
CA ARG A 55 19.86 -0.48 -0.87
C ARG A 55 20.08 -1.93 -0.41
N GLY A 56 20.64 -2.13 0.77
CA GLY A 56 20.88 -3.45 1.35
C GLY A 56 19.81 -3.91 2.35
N MET A 57 18.73 -3.14 2.54
CA MET A 57 17.69 -3.48 3.50
C MET A 57 16.81 -4.63 3.01
N GLU A 58 16.41 -5.48 3.94
CA GLU A 58 15.43 -6.54 3.68
C GLU A 58 14.06 -5.90 3.38
N THR A 59 13.35 -6.43 2.38
CA THR A 59 11.96 -6.06 2.13
C THR A 59 11.06 -6.64 3.21
N LEU A 60 10.27 -5.80 3.87
CA LEU A 60 9.23 -6.24 4.80
C LEU A 60 8.04 -6.81 4.05
N THR A 61 7.50 -6.05 3.10
CA THR A 61 6.33 -6.45 2.30
C THR A 61 6.25 -5.67 0.99
N PHE A 62 5.42 -6.18 0.08
CA PHE A 62 4.97 -5.47 -1.12
C PHE A 62 3.47 -5.24 -1.06
N LEU A 63 3.01 -4.07 -1.49
CA LEU A 63 1.63 -3.65 -1.36
C LEU A 63 1.17 -2.76 -2.50
N TRP A 64 0.05 -3.10 -3.12
CA TRP A 64 -0.64 -2.20 -4.03
C TRP A 64 -1.41 -1.14 -3.24
N GLY A 65 -1.36 0.10 -3.73
CA GLY A 65 -2.17 1.15 -3.18
C GLY A 65 -1.85 2.55 -3.69
N SER A 66 -2.28 3.53 -2.92
CA SER A 66 -2.21 4.93 -3.32
C SER A 66 -0.81 5.53 -3.20
N SER A 67 -0.36 6.18 -4.26
CA SER A 67 0.84 7.03 -4.34
C SER A 67 0.52 8.53 -4.24
N ALA A 68 -0.69 8.87 -3.76
CA ALA A 68 -1.12 10.26 -3.61
C ALA A 68 -0.16 11.06 -2.74
N MET A 69 0.26 10.51 -1.59
CA MET A 69 1.16 11.17 -0.64
C MET A 69 2.56 11.43 -1.22
N ILE A 70 3.06 10.55 -2.09
CA ILE A 70 4.32 10.77 -2.82
C ILE A 70 4.15 11.95 -3.79
N SER A 71 3.00 12.02 -4.46
CA SER A 71 2.71 13.03 -5.46
C SER A 71 2.39 14.40 -4.89
N THR A 72 1.81 14.46 -3.69
CA THR A 72 1.59 15.72 -2.95
C THR A 72 2.85 16.19 -2.23
N GLY A 73 3.80 15.29 -1.99
CA GLY A 73 5.07 15.57 -1.32
C GLY A 73 5.05 15.33 0.18
N ASP A 74 3.94 14.85 0.72
CA ASP A 74 3.80 14.48 2.12
C ASP A 74 4.65 13.24 2.47
N TRP A 75 4.87 12.35 1.48
CA TRP A 75 5.89 11.30 1.53
C TRP A 75 7.06 11.69 0.63
N PRO A 76 8.07 12.41 1.15
CA PRO A 76 9.09 13.00 0.33
C PRO A 76 10.00 11.93 -0.30
N ILE A 77 10.36 12.13 -1.56
CA ILE A 77 11.34 11.30 -2.25
C ILE A 77 12.74 11.65 -1.72
N VAL A 78 13.43 10.67 -1.17
CA VAL A 78 14.77 10.81 -0.58
C VAL A 78 15.88 10.31 -1.51
N GLY A 79 15.52 9.66 -2.62
CA GLY A 79 16.47 9.27 -3.67
C GLY A 79 15.95 8.20 -4.59
N HIS A 80 16.86 7.47 -5.23
CA HIS A 80 16.53 6.49 -6.25
C HIS A 80 17.42 5.25 -6.15
N ILE A 81 16.79 4.08 -6.06
CA ILE A 81 17.44 2.76 -6.06
C ILE A 81 16.78 1.94 -7.18
N PRO A 82 17.52 1.57 -8.25
CA PRO A 82 16.95 0.85 -9.39
C PRO A 82 16.15 -0.40 -8.98
N VAL A 83 14.99 -0.59 -9.60
CA VAL A 83 14.15 -1.76 -9.38
C VAL A 83 14.82 -2.99 -9.99
N PRO A 84 15.12 -4.03 -9.20
CA PRO A 84 15.74 -5.23 -9.73
C PRO A 84 14.79 -6.02 -10.66
N PRO A 85 15.29 -6.69 -11.72
CA PRO A 85 14.46 -7.46 -12.65
C PRO A 85 13.65 -8.59 -11.99
N GLU A 86 14.12 -9.14 -10.87
CA GLU A 86 13.45 -10.20 -10.12
C GLU A 86 12.06 -9.78 -9.59
N TYR A 87 11.78 -8.48 -9.47
CA TYR A 87 10.46 -8.00 -9.03
C TYR A 87 9.35 -8.26 -10.06
N SER A 88 9.69 -8.63 -11.29
CA SER A 88 8.74 -9.18 -12.27
C SER A 88 8.08 -10.49 -11.80
N LYS A 89 8.70 -11.22 -10.85
CA LYS A 89 8.18 -12.48 -10.31
C LYS A 89 7.27 -12.29 -9.09
N ILE A 90 7.03 -11.06 -8.66
CA ILE A 90 6.14 -10.79 -7.54
C ILE A 90 4.71 -11.14 -7.96
N ARG A 91 4.05 -11.97 -7.14
CA ARG A 91 2.68 -12.43 -7.36
C ARG A 91 1.83 -12.06 -6.15
N PHE A 92 0.62 -11.63 -6.44
CA PHE A 92 -0.40 -11.34 -5.45
C PHE A 92 -1.51 -12.37 -5.52
N TYR A 93 -2.27 -12.52 -4.43
CA TYR A 93 -3.43 -13.39 -4.41
C TYR A 93 -4.64 -12.71 -3.77
N LYS A 94 -5.84 -13.08 -4.24
CA LYS A 94 -7.11 -12.80 -3.57
C LYS A 94 -7.88 -14.10 -3.45
N THR A 95 -8.39 -14.39 -2.26
CA THR A 95 -9.31 -15.50 -2.02
C THR A 95 -10.66 -14.92 -1.59
N GLU A 96 -11.74 -15.51 -2.08
CA GLU A 96 -13.07 -15.25 -1.54
C GLU A 96 -13.37 -16.36 -0.52
N ASP A 97 -14.03 -16.01 0.59
CA ASP A 97 -14.23 -16.91 1.72
C ASP A 97 -14.96 -18.19 1.30
N ASP A 98 -16.01 -18.06 0.49
CA ASP A 98 -16.86 -19.16 0.03
C ASP A 98 -16.39 -19.85 -1.27
N SER A 99 -15.34 -19.32 -1.91
CA SER A 99 -14.91 -19.86 -3.20
C SER A 99 -13.88 -21.00 -3.02
N ARG A 100 -13.88 -22.00 -3.90
CA ARG A 100 -12.82 -23.04 -3.95
C ARG A 100 -11.60 -22.61 -4.77
N ILE A 101 -11.54 -21.32 -5.12
CA ILE A 101 -10.57 -20.77 -6.04
C ILE A 101 -9.72 -19.68 -5.38
N ALA A 102 -8.55 -19.45 -5.95
CA ALA A 102 -7.70 -18.31 -5.65
C ALA A 102 -7.40 -17.58 -6.96
N TYR A 103 -7.50 -16.26 -6.92
CA TYR A 103 -7.07 -15.39 -8.01
C TYR A 103 -5.62 -15.04 -7.78
N ILE A 104 -4.77 -15.29 -8.77
CA ILE A 104 -3.34 -14.96 -8.71
C ILE A 104 -3.07 -13.84 -9.70
N TYR A 105 -2.64 -12.70 -9.19
CA TYR A 105 -2.32 -11.50 -9.96
C TYR A 105 -0.82 -11.37 -10.11
N ASN A 106 -0.34 -11.18 -11.33
CA ASN A 106 1.03 -10.76 -11.59
C ASN A 106 1.16 -9.24 -11.41
N ILE A 107 2.39 -8.72 -11.48
CA ILE A 107 2.70 -7.30 -11.30
C ILE A 107 2.05 -6.38 -12.35
N ASP A 108 1.72 -6.91 -13.51
CA ASP A 108 0.96 -6.25 -14.58
C ASP A 108 -0.56 -6.31 -14.37
N GLU A 109 -1.03 -6.92 -13.27
CA GLU A 109 -2.44 -7.22 -12.96
C GLU A 109 -3.09 -8.22 -13.93
N GLU A 110 -2.31 -8.92 -14.76
CA GLU A 110 -2.83 -10.13 -15.40
C GLU A 110 -3.13 -11.17 -14.32
N TRP A 111 -4.32 -11.75 -14.38
CA TRP A 111 -4.76 -12.71 -13.37
C TRP A 111 -5.01 -14.09 -13.94
N THR A 112 -4.76 -15.09 -13.10
CA THR A 112 -5.07 -16.48 -13.35
C THR A 112 -5.92 -17.01 -12.21
N VAL A 113 -6.87 -17.89 -12.51
CA VAL A 113 -7.66 -18.57 -11.49
C VAL A 113 -7.13 -19.98 -11.32
N ILE A 114 -6.82 -20.32 -10.09
CA ILE A 114 -6.38 -21.66 -9.68
C ILE A 114 -7.26 -22.19 -8.55
N SER A 115 -7.20 -23.48 -8.28
CA SER A 115 -7.88 -24.06 -7.12
C SER A 115 -7.18 -23.68 -5.81
N LYS A 116 -7.92 -23.61 -4.69
CA LYS A 116 -7.33 -23.36 -3.36
C LYS A 116 -6.29 -24.42 -2.98
N SER A 117 -6.51 -25.69 -3.32
CA SER A 117 -5.53 -26.76 -3.06
C SER A 117 -4.23 -26.59 -3.86
N GLU A 118 -4.33 -26.12 -5.10
CA GLU A 118 -3.16 -25.77 -5.90
C GLU A 118 -2.44 -24.54 -5.32
N PHE A 119 -3.19 -23.53 -4.89
CA PHE A 119 -2.62 -22.35 -4.23
C PHE A 119 -1.83 -22.71 -2.97
N GLU A 120 -2.39 -23.53 -2.08
CA GLU A 120 -1.70 -23.98 -0.86
C GLU A 120 -0.42 -24.76 -1.18
N ARG A 121 -0.42 -25.56 -2.25
CA ARG A 121 0.79 -26.24 -2.73
C ARG A 121 1.84 -25.26 -3.25
N LEU A 122 1.43 -24.23 -3.99
CA LEU A 122 2.36 -23.21 -4.51
C LEU A 122 2.96 -22.37 -3.37
N LYS A 123 2.15 -21.99 -2.39
CA LYS A 123 2.56 -21.16 -1.24
C LYS A 123 3.66 -21.81 -0.37
N GLN A 124 3.87 -23.12 -0.48
CA GLN A 124 4.97 -23.82 0.17
C GLN A 124 6.34 -23.51 -0.44
N ASN A 125 6.38 -23.15 -1.73
CA ASN A 125 7.61 -22.94 -2.49
C ASN A 125 7.76 -21.51 -3.02
N GLU A 126 6.66 -20.77 -3.12
CA GLU A 126 6.59 -19.42 -3.65
C GLU A 126 6.05 -18.45 -2.59
N LYS A 127 6.57 -17.22 -2.60
CA LYS A 127 6.05 -16.14 -1.76
C LYS A 127 4.96 -15.38 -2.52
N PHE A 128 3.77 -15.34 -1.92
CA PHE A 128 2.64 -14.54 -2.41
C PHE A 128 2.34 -13.40 -1.45
N TYR A 129 1.90 -12.28 -2.01
CA TYR A 129 1.42 -11.12 -1.24
C TYR A 129 -0.10 -11.02 -1.38
N GLU A 130 -0.78 -10.56 -0.35
CA GLU A 130 -2.22 -10.36 -0.46
C GLU A 130 -2.51 -9.19 -1.41
N TYR A 131 -3.44 -9.40 -2.34
CA TYR A 131 -3.89 -8.35 -3.24
C TYR A 131 -4.92 -7.49 -2.52
N GLY A 132 -4.58 -6.20 -2.36
CA GLY A 132 -5.51 -5.17 -1.90
C GLY A 132 -5.12 -3.84 -2.52
N ASN A 133 -6.11 -3.03 -2.90
CA ASN A 133 -5.86 -1.67 -3.35
C ASN A 133 -6.01 -0.73 -2.16
N ASN A 134 -4.89 -0.43 -1.50
CA ASN A 134 -4.92 0.24 -0.21
C ASN A 134 -4.87 1.77 -0.34
N GLY A 135 -5.66 2.48 0.46
CA GLY A 135 -5.47 3.92 0.67
C GLY A 135 -4.08 4.21 1.27
N TYR A 136 -3.58 5.45 1.15
CA TYR A 136 -2.27 5.79 1.69
C TYR A 136 -2.20 5.61 3.22
N GLU A 137 -3.31 5.84 3.93
CA GLU A 137 -3.40 5.58 5.36
C GLU A 137 -3.37 4.08 5.70
N ALA A 138 -4.07 3.26 4.91
CA ALA A 138 -4.04 1.81 5.04
C ALA A 138 -2.61 1.25 4.88
N ILE A 139 -1.85 1.78 3.92
CA ILE A 139 -0.42 1.43 3.74
C ILE A 139 0.36 1.78 5.02
N ARG A 140 0.17 2.99 5.58
CA ARG A 140 0.87 3.43 6.80
C ARG A 140 0.55 2.54 7.99
N ILE A 141 -0.74 2.29 8.26
CA ILE A 141 -1.22 1.45 9.37
C ILE A 141 -0.70 0.02 9.24
N TYR A 142 -0.80 -0.57 8.05
CA TYR A 142 -0.30 -1.92 7.82
C TYR A 142 1.23 -2.01 7.99
N TYR A 143 1.96 -0.99 7.57
CA TYR A 143 3.41 -0.93 7.78
C TYR A 143 3.76 -0.92 9.28
N ILE A 144 3.07 -0.09 10.07
CA ILE A 144 3.22 -0.05 11.54
C ILE A 144 2.92 -1.43 12.13
N HIS A 145 1.81 -2.07 11.73
CA HIS A 145 1.42 -3.39 12.20
C HIS A 145 2.52 -4.44 11.95
N LEU A 146 3.07 -4.51 10.73
CA LEU A 146 4.13 -5.45 10.40
C LEU A 146 5.44 -5.17 11.15
N LEU A 147 5.79 -3.89 11.35
CA LEU A 147 6.98 -3.52 12.13
C LEU A 147 6.82 -3.91 13.61
N LYS A 148 5.62 -3.75 14.20
CA LYS A 148 5.31 -4.24 15.55
C LYS A 148 5.43 -5.76 15.64
N GLN A 149 4.87 -6.51 14.68
CA GLN A 149 4.99 -7.97 14.63
C GLN A 149 6.45 -8.45 14.54
N CYS A 150 7.32 -7.66 13.91
CA CYS A 150 8.76 -7.94 13.85
C CYS A 150 9.52 -7.52 15.12
N GLY A 151 8.86 -6.92 16.12
CA GLY A 151 9.50 -6.37 17.31
C GLY A 151 10.36 -5.12 17.03
N LEU A 152 10.17 -4.47 15.88
CA LEU A 152 10.94 -3.29 15.47
C LEU A 152 10.27 -1.98 15.92
N MET A 153 9.04 -2.05 16.42
CA MET A 153 8.30 -0.89 16.90
C MET A 153 7.54 -1.26 18.19
N PRO A 154 7.55 -0.40 19.23
CA PRO A 154 6.83 -0.67 20.47
C PRO A 154 5.31 -0.86 20.28
N GLU A 155 4.73 -1.83 20.98
CA GLU A 155 3.28 -2.14 20.90
C GLU A 155 2.39 -1.01 21.40
N ASN A 156 2.88 -0.19 22.34
CA ASN A 156 2.14 0.92 22.93
C ASN A 156 2.05 2.16 22.02
N ILE A 157 2.74 2.17 20.87
CA ILE A 157 2.59 3.23 19.89
C ILE A 157 1.33 2.97 19.09
N GLN A 158 0.36 3.86 19.20
CA GLN A 158 -0.84 3.82 18.35
C GLN A 158 -0.65 4.73 17.15
N ALA A 159 -1.02 4.23 15.96
CA ALA A 159 -1.25 5.14 14.84
C ALA A 159 -2.38 6.11 15.23
N ARG A 160 -2.35 7.34 14.70
CA ARG A 160 -3.36 8.37 15.01
C ARG A 160 -4.80 7.88 14.81
N ASP A 161 -4.98 6.91 13.92
CA ASP A 161 -6.26 6.35 13.49
C ASP A 161 -6.47 4.89 13.99
N GLU A 162 -5.68 4.39 14.96
CA GLU A 162 -5.86 3.08 15.61
C GLU A 162 -6.81 3.14 16.84
N THR A 163 -7.64 4.18 16.98
CA THR A 163 -8.64 4.22 18.05
C THR A 163 -9.65 3.07 17.88
N PRO A 164 -10.15 2.43 18.97
CA PRO A 164 -11.03 1.25 18.87
C PRO A 164 -12.33 1.48 18.10
N GLU A 165 -12.78 2.74 18.01
CA GLU A 165 -13.94 3.19 17.21
C GLU A 165 -13.66 3.22 15.71
N PHE A 166 -12.38 3.13 15.34
CA PHE A 166 -11.83 3.22 14.00
C PHE A 166 -11.00 1.97 13.70
N ILE A 167 -11.55 0.80 14.02
CA ILE A 167 -11.20 -0.42 13.29
C ILE A 167 -12.17 -0.47 12.13
N PRO A 168 -11.82 -0.02 10.91
CA PRO A 168 -12.69 -0.24 9.78
C PRO A 168 -12.56 -1.74 9.45
N VAL A 169 -13.61 -2.47 9.80
CA VAL A 169 -14.21 -3.35 8.80
C VAL A 169 -14.17 -2.57 7.47
N ASP A 170 -13.46 -3.10 6.46
CA ASP A 170 -13.27 -2.48 5.12
C ASP A 170 -12.07 -1.53 4.90
N ILE A 171 -10.87 -1.84 5.40
CA ILE A 171 -9.61 -1.21 4.94
C ILE A 171 -9.29 -1.53 3.44
N PHE A 172 -10.04 -2.43 2.79
CA PHE A 172 -9.65 -3.10 1.55
C PHE A 172 -10.34 -2.64 0.24
N ASP A 173 -11.24 -1.65 0.24
CA ASP A 173 -11.99 -1.31 -0.98
C ASP A 173 -11.89 0.16 -1.44
N PHE A 174 -10.78 0.48 -2.11
CA PHE A 174 -10.58 1.77 -2.78
C PHE A 174 -11.57 2.00 -3.93
N ASP A 175 -12.08 0.94 -4.57
CA ASP A 175 -13.02 1.09 -5.69
C ASP A 175 -14.39 1.57 -5.16
N LEU A 176 -14.83 1.08 -4.01
CA LEU A 176 -16.04 1.58 -3.34
C LEU A 176 -15.87 3.05 -2.88
N ALA A 177 -14.73 3.41 -2.28
CA ALA A 177 -14.50 4.77 -1.80
C ALA A 177 -14.29 5.80 -2.92
N ALA A 178 -13.65 5.41 -4.03
CA ALA A 178 -13.46 6.28 -5.18
C ALA A 178 -14.76 6.50 -5.96
N ASP A 179 -15.56 5.45 -6.17
CA ASP A 179 -16.86 5.57 -6.84
C ASP A 179 -17.86 6.38 -6.01
N VAL A 180 -17.86 6.19 -4.69
CA VAL A 180 -18.72 6.99 -3.78
C VAL A 180 -18.27 8.45 -3.76
N ARG A 181 -16.95 8.73 -3.72
CA ARG A 181 -16.46 10.13 -3.75
C ARG A 181 -16.76 10.80 -5.08
N ASP A 182 -16.50 10.11 -6.20
CA ASP A 182 -16.68 10.70 -7.53
C ASP A 182 -18.18 10.90 -7.84
N ASP A 183 -19.07 10.00 -7.38
CA ASP A 183 -20.53 10.18 -7.45
C ASP A 183 -21.01 11.32 -6.52
N PHE A 184 -20.47 11.40 -5.30
CA PHE A 184 -20.75 12.49 -4.37
C PHE A 184 -20.34 13.86 -4.95
N GLU A 185 -19.13 13.97 -5.50
CA GLU A 185 -18.65 15.18 -6.17
C GLU A 185 -19.47 15.51 -7.43
N ALA A 186 -19.90 14.50 -8.19
CA ALA A 186 -20.77 14.69 -9.36
C ALA A 186 -22.15 15.21 -8.96
N ARG A 187 -22.72 14.74 -7.84
CA ARG A 187 -24.01 15.18 -7.29
C ARG A 187 -23.94 16.63 -6.80
N LEU A 188 -22.87 17.01 -6.11
CA LEU A 188 -22.64 18.40 -5.71
C LEU A 188 -22.48 19.34 -6.92
N LYS A 189 -21.75 18.92 -7.96
CA LYS A 189 -21.62 19.68 -9.21
C LYS A 189 -22.95 19.86 -9.96
N ARG A 190 -23.93 18.98 -9.72
CA ARG A 190 -25.30 19.08 -10.24
C ARG A 190 -26.22 19.94 -9.36
N GLY A 191 -25.68 20.61 -8.34
CA GLY A 191 -26.41 21.54 -7.48
C GLY A 191 -27.20 20.89 -6.34
N LYS A 192 -26.98 19.60 -6.06
CA LYS A 192 -27.56 18.95 -4.88
C LYS A 192 -26.91 19.47 -3.60
N THR A 193 -27.66 19.52 -2.51
CA THR A 193 -27.11 19.84 -1.20
C THR A 193 -26.26 18.69 -0.67
N VAL A 194 -25.44 18.96 0.35
CA VAL A 194 -24.60 17.92 0.99
C VAL A 194 -25.46 16.76 1.52
N GLU A 195 -26.61 17.06 2.12
CA GLU A 195 -27.55 16.05 2.63
C GLU A 195 -28.16 15.18 1.52
N GLU A 196 -28.41 15.75 0.34
CA GLU A 196 -28.90 15.01 -0.83
C GLU A 196 -27.81 14.22 -1.55
N ALA A 197 -26.55 14.67 -1.46
CA ALA A 197 -25.42 13.98 -2.05
C ALA A 197 -24.99 12.76 -1.22
N THR A 198 -25.26 12.77 0.10
CA THR A 198 -24.90 11.70 1.05
C THR A 198 -25.88 10.51 1.08
N LYS A 199 -27.07 10.65 0.49
CA LYS A 199 -28.09 9.57 0.38
C LYS A 199 -27.92 8.73 -0.86
#